data_AF-A0AA38IRX1-F1
#
_entry.id   AF-A0AA38IRX1-F1
#
_cell.length_a   1.000
_cell.length_b   1.000
_cell.length_c   1.000
_cell.angle_alpha   90.00
_cell.angle_beta   90.00
_cell.angle_gamma   90.00
#
_symmetry.space_group_name_H-M   'P 1'
#
loop_
_entity.id
_entity.type
_entity.pdbx_description
1 polymer ?
#
loop_
_entity_poly.entity_id
_entity_poly.type
_entity_poly.pdbx_seq_one_letter_code
_entity_poly.pdbx_strand_id
1 'polypeptide(L)'
;MDATNNIIKCLVCDKTFVCNSSKNQHMRKFHQILGTSKGKKNNISCILCSREKQVQKVFGTYLELTNHFEEEHHIQIEEEVIKCSHVEEFNKWMLIQRKSVRYTIRRKNNRRIVYYDCNRSNNGYESKAVAKLPKAGGSIKIKGTCPSRIIANFEEDGTVTVKYIKSHIGHEEDLRCQRLTQIERQEIKNKLQTGVNKKRIVEDARQLEGNKITRLNLLTKQDINNIERNIKKKRDANDMIATAIKVTNEWNSDGKNYGFLFKQQGDEAHAYLRKDDFAVGFMNSVMEHKLKVHKDIICIDGTHNTNNRGWELTTLLVKDDRGVGFPVAFLVSNRLDEDIEPTYFMSDDDPKYYNSWVKVMKNRPRKLLCSWHVKKEIGISREDPKLRIQK
;
A
#
# COMPACT_ATOMS: atom_id res chain seq x y z
N MET A 1 36.72 43.27 13.79
CA MET A 1 36.60 41.86 13.35
C MET A 1 36.26 41.91 11.86
N ASP A 2 37.31 41.88 11.03
CA ASP A 2 37.21 42.15 9.60
C ASP A 2 36.61 40.98 8.82
N ALA A 3 35.56 41.26 8.06
CA ALA A 3 35.01 40.35 7.07
C ALA A 3 35.96 40.30 5.87
N THR A 4 36.64 39.17 5.68
CA THR A 4 37.45 38.90 4.49
C THR A 4 36.54 38.84 3.26
N ASN A 5 36.43 39.97 2.57
CA ASN A 5 35.74 40.08 1.28
C ASN A 5 36.49 39.20 0.27
N ASN A 6 35.90 38.05 -0.09
CA ASN A 6 36.53 37.07 -0.96
C ASN A 6 36.46 37.56 -2.42
N ILE A 7 37.47 38.32 -2.84
CA ILE A 7 37.54 38.94 -4.16
C ILE A 7 37.91 37.90 -5.22
N ILE A 8 37.07 37.76 -6.25
CA ILE A 8 37.19 36.76 -7.30
C ILE A 8 37.71 37.42 -8.59
N LYS A 9 38.88 37.01 -9.08
CA LYS A 9 39.48 37.55 -10.31
C LYS A 9 38.95 36.86 -11.57
N CYS A 10 38.83 37.63 -12.66
CA CYS A 10 38.66 37.09 -14.01
C CYS A 10 39.89 36.26 -14.41
N LEU A 11 39.68 35.25 -15.26
CA LEU A 11 40.75 34.35 -15.73
C LEU A 11 41.41 34.83 -17.02
N VAL A 12 40.88 35.89 -17.63
CA VAL A 12 41.30 36.39 -18.96
C VAL A 12 41.68 37.86 -18.91
N CYS A 13 41.23 38.60 -17.90
CA CYS A 13 41.67 39.96 -17.62
C CYS A 13 41.78 40.22 -16.11
N ASP A 14 42.36 41.35 -15.74
CA ASP A 14 42.62 41.70 -14.34
C ASP A 14 41.41 42.25 -13.57
N LYS A 15 40.19 42.12 -14.12
CA LYS A 15 38.98 42.55 -13.42
C LYS A 15 38.65 41.66 -12.23
N THR A 16 38.30 42.30 -11.12
CA THR A 16 37.94 41.66 -9.85
C THR A 16 36.45 41.81 -9.56
N PHE A 17 35.86 40.81 -8.91
CA PHE A 17 34.43 40.72 -8.65
C PHE A 17 34.15 40.28 -7.22
N VAL A 18 33.07 40.80 -6.64
CA VAL A 18 32.62 40.45 -5.29
C VAL A 18 31.88 39.11 -5.26
N CYS A 19 31.34 38.64 -6.40
CA CYS A 19 30.67 37.35 -6.48
C CYS A 19 30.83 36.65 -7.84
N ASN A 20 30.66 35.32 -7.85
CA ASN A 20 30.80 34.49 -9.04
C ASN A 20 29.79 34.83 -10.14
N SER A 21 28.60 35.34 -9.80
CA SER A 21 27.58 35.71 -10.78
C SER A 21 28.06 36.86 -11.67
N SER A 22 28.59 37.92 -11.05
CA SER A 22 29.11 39.10 -11.77
C SER A 22 30.32 38.74 -12.62
N LYS A 23 31.24 37.90 -12.09
CA LYS A 23 32.35 37.36 -12.89
C LYS A 23 31.85 36.59 -14.11
N ASN A 24 30.89 35.67 -13.92
CA ASN A 24 30.38 34.85 -15.02
C ASN A 24 29.65 35.67 -16.09
N GLN A 25 28.93 36.72 -15.69
CA GLN A 25 28.31 37.66 -16.63
C GLN A 25 29.37 38.42 -17.44
N HIS A 26 30.43 38.90 -16.79
CA HIS A 26 31.56 39.53 -17.45
C HIS A 26 32.26 38.58 -18.44
N MET A 27 32.53 37.34 -18.04
CA MET A 27 33.13 36.31 -18.89
C MET A 27 32.31 36.06 -20.16
N ARG A 28 30.98 35.98 -20.03
CA ARG A 28 30.08 35.78 -21.18
C ARG A 28 30.06 37.00 -22.11
N LYS A 29 29.97 38.20 -21.56
CA LYS A 29 29.79 39.43 -22.34
C LYS A 29 31.07 39.92 -23.03
N PHE A 30 32.22 39.79 -22.36
CA PHE A 30 33.47 40.40 -22.82
C PHE A 30 34.51 39.40 -23.31
N HIS A 31 34.43 38.15 -22.88
CA HIS A 31 35.39 37.12 -23.29
C HIS A 31 34.76 36.03 -24.16
N GLN A 32 33.44 36.07 -24.39
CA GLN A 32 32.67 35.04 -25.11
C GLN A 32 32.89 33.60 -24.61
N ILE A 33 33.57 33.44 -23.47
CA ILE A 33 33.81 32.15 -22.84
C ILE A 33 32.55 31.83 -22.05
N LEU A 34 31.85 30.79 -22.48
CA LEU A 34 30.84 30.11 -21.69
C LEU A 34 31.54 29.62 -20.42
N GLY A 35 31.44 30.42 -19.35
CA GLY A 35 32.08 30.10 -18.09
C GLY A 35 31.83 28.65 -17.74
N THR A 36 32.91 27.91 -17.46
CA THR A 36 32.87 26.59 -16.82
C THR A 36 32.33 26.77 -15.41
N SER A 37 31.06 27.12 -15.32
CA SER A 37 30.37 27.08 -14.07
C SER A 37 30.37 25.61 -13.67
N LYS A 38 30.98 25.29 -12.53
CA LYS A 38 30.42 24.29 -11.60
C LYS A 38 29.01 24.74 -11.14
N GLY A 39 28.19 25.18 -12.09
CA GLY A 39 26.84 25.71 -11.95
C GLY A 39 25.89 24.61 -12.31
N LYS A 40 24.80 24.53 -11.56
CA LYS A 40 23.72 23.54 -11.67
C LYS A 40 23.59 23.04 -13.11
N LYS A 41 23.90 21.75 -13.34
CA LYS A 41 23.66 21.09 -14.63
C LYS A 41 22.23 21.45 -15.04
N ASN A 42 22.08 22.15 -16.16
CA ASN A 42 20.75 22.38 -16.71
C ASN A 42 20.18 21.00 -17.06
N ASN A 43 19.11 20.61 -16.36
CA ASN A 43 18.49 19.28 -16.50
C ASN A 43 17.39 19.29 -17.58
N ILE A 44 17.44 20.23 -18.53
CA ILE A 44 16.49 20.35 -19.64
C ILE A 44 17.25 19.92 -20.88
N SER A 45 16.91 18.76 -21.43
CA SER A 45 17.61 18.17 -22.58
C SER A 45 16.64 17.62 -23.60
N CYS A 46 17.00 17.73 -24.88
CA CYS A 46 16.22 17.16 -25.97
C CYS A 46 16.43 15.64 -26.04
N ILE A 47 15.32 14.91 -25.99
CA ILE A 47 15.30 13.46 -26.09
C ILE A 47 15.54 12.95 -27.51
N LEU A 48 15.07 13.68 -28.53
CA LEU A 48 15.19 13.27 -29.93
C LEU A 48 16.62 13.41 -30.43
N CYS A 49 17.28 14.55 -30.17
CA CYS A 49 18.71 14.72 -30.45
C CYS A 49 19.57 13.63 -29.81
N SER A 50 19.25 13.23 -28.58
CA SER A 50 19.97 12.15 -27.89
C SER A 50 19.82 10.79 -28.59
N ARG A 51 18.69 10.55 -29.28
CA ARG A 51 18.42 9.30 -30.01
C ARG A 51 18.96 9.31 -31.43
N GLU A 52 18.73 10.40 -32.16
CA GLU A 52 19.01 10.51 -33.60
C GLU A 52 20.47 10.82 -33.87
N LYS A 53 21.05 11.77 -33.12
CA LYS A 53 22.37 12.34 -33.40
C LYS A 53 23.44 11.89 -32.40
N GLN A 54 23.09 11.04 -31.43
CA GLN A 54 23.96 10.64 -30.30
C GLN A 54 24.57 11.83 -29.53
N VAL A 55 23.94 13.01 -29.63
CA VAL A 55 24.39 14.25 -28.97
C VAL A 55 23.25 14.77 -28.10
N GLN A 56 23.53 14.97 -26.82
CA GLN A 56 22.56 15.53 -25.89
C GLN A 56 22.60 17.07 -25.92
N LYS A 57 21.66 17.68 -26.64
CA LYS A 57 21.43 19.13 -26.57
C LYS A 57 20.74 19.51 -25.27
N VAL A 58 21.25 20.54 -24.59
CA VAL A 58 20.80 21.00 -23.27
C VAL A 58 20.40 22.47 -23.35
N PHE A 59 19.31 22.82 -22.68
CA PHE A 59 18.68 24.14 -22.74
C PHE A 59 18.57 24.77 -21.34
N GLY A 60 18.55 26.10 -21.27
CA GLY A 60 18.34 26.85 -20.04
C GLY A 60 16.87 26.94 -19.64
N THR A 61 15.97 26.96 -20.62
CA THR A 61 14.53 27.14 -20.40
C THR A 61 13.69 26.14 -21.19
N TYR A 62 12.41 26.00 -20.80
CA TYR A 62 11.46 25.20 -21.58
C TYR A 62 11.11 25.87 -22.91
N LEU A 63 11.13 27.20 -22.97
CA LEU A 63 10.87 27.94 -24.22
C LEU A 63 11.94 27.62 -25.27
N GLU A 64 13.23 27.67 -24.88
CA GLU A 64 14.33 27.26 -25.76
C GLU A 64 14.19 25.82 -26.26
N LEU A 65 13.76 24.89 -25.39
CA LEU A 65 13.49 23.51 -25.78
C LEU A 65 12.31 23.40 -26.75
N THR A 66 11.23 24.14 -26.53
CA THR A 66 10.05 24.19 -27.40
C THR A 66 10.44 24.70 -28.79
N ASN A 67 11.14 25.83 -28.88
CA ASN A 67 11.59 26.39 -30.15
C ASN A 67 12.51 25.40 -30.89
N HIS A 68 13.42 24.72 -30.18
CA HIS A 68 14.27 23.69 -30.78
C HIS A 68 13.46 22.52 -31.38
N PHE A 69 12.34 22.12 -30.77
CA PHE A 69 11.48 21.08 -31.36
C PHE A 69 10.82 21.56 -32.66
N GLU A 70 10.43 22.82 -32.75
CA GLU A 70 9.84 23.40 -33.95
C GLU A 70 10.87 23.63 -35.07
N GLU A 71 12.05 24.16 -34.71
CA GLU A 71 13.10 24.54 -35.64
C GLU A 71 13.91 23.34 -36.17
N GLU A 72 14.32 22.41 -35.30
CA GLU A 72 15.22 21.31 -35.69
C GLU A 72 14.53 19.97 -35.87
N HIS A 73 13.43 19.74 -35.15
CA HIS A 73 12.66 18.50 -35.26
C HIS A 73 11.36 18.66 -36.04
N HIS A 74 11.00 19.90 -36.42
CA HIS A 74 9.77 20.23 -37.16
C HIS A 74 8.50 19.70 -36.48
N ILE A 75 8.49 19.67 -35.15
CA ILE A 75 7.34 19.24 -34.35
C ILE A 75 6.65 20.47 -33.78
N GLN A 76 5.41 20.69 -34.18
CA GLN A 76 4.54 21.73 -33.63
C GLN A 76 4.11 21.38 -32.20
N ILE A 77 4.24 22.34 -31.27
CA ILE A 77 3.82 22.16 -29.88
C ILE A 77 2.48 22.83 -29.67
N GLU A 78 1.50 22.02 -29.27
CA GLU A 78 0.16 22.51 -29.01
C GLU A 78 0.05 23.01 -27.57
N GLU A 79 -0.43 24.25 -27.43
CA GLU A 79 -0.70 24.88 -26.15
C GLU A 79 -2.13 25.42 -26.05
N GLU A 80 -2.66 25.40 -24.83
CA GLU A 80 -4.00 25.88 -24.50
C GLU A 80 -3.94 26.73 -23.23
N VAL A 81 -4.76 27.78 -23.16
CA VAL A 81 -4.95 28.59 -21.95
C VAL A 81 -6.37 28.36 -21.43
N ILE A 82 -6.46 27.82 -20.22
CA ILE A 82 -7.71 27.49 -19.56
C ILE A 82 -7.87 28.41 -18.35
N LYS A 83 -9.07 28.97 -18.18
CA LYS A 83 -9.44 29.74 -17.00
C LYS A 83 -10.46 28.94 -16.20
N CYS A 84 -10.15 28.65 -14.95
CA CYS A 84 -11.06 28.03 -14.00
C CYS A 84 -11.52 29.10 -13.00
N SER A 85 -12.81 29.12 -12.69
CA SER A 85 -13.38 30.09 -11.74
C SER A 85 -12.94 29.78 -10.32
N HIS A 86 -12.68 28.51 -10.00
CA HIS A 86 -12.30 28.08 -8.65
C HIS A 86 -11.29 26.93 -8.67
N VAL A 87 -10.57 26.75 -7.56
CA VAL A 87 -9.58 25.66 -7.36
C VAL A 87 -10.19 24.25 -7.53
N GLU A 88 -11.47 24.08 -7.21
CA GLU A 88 -12.17 22.80 -7.36
C GLU A 88 -12.34 22.38 -8.83
N GLU A 89 -12.65 23.34 -9.69
CA GLU A 89 -12.76 23.13 -11.13
C GLU A 89 -11.41 22.74 -11.72
N PHE A 90 -10.34 23.45 -11.34
CA PHE A 90 -8.97 23.07 -11.68
C PHE A 90 -8.64 21.64 -11.23
N ASN A 91 -9.04 21.24 -10.02
CA ASN A 91 -8.80 19.89 -9.51
C ASN A 91 -9.53 18.82 -10.32
N LYS A 92 -10.79 19.08 -10.74
CA LYS A 92 -11.56 18.18 -11.62
C LYS A 92 -10.91 18.06 -12.99
N TRP A 93 -10.55 19.18 -13.61
CA TRP A 93 -9.85 19.20 -14.89
C TRP A 93 -8.50 18.45 -14.81
N MET A 94 -7.68 18.73 -13.79
CA MET A 94 -6.39 18.08 -13.58
C MET A 94 -6.52 16.57 -13.30
N LEU A 95 -7.64 16.12 -12.74
CA LEU A 95 -7.92 14.69 -12.55
C LEU A 95 -8.12 13.98 -13.89
N ILE A 96 -8.79 14.62 -14.86
CA ILE A 96 -8.99 14.09 -16.22
C ILE A 96 -7.65 13.96 -16.92
N GLN A 97 -6.84 15.03 -16.93
CA GLN A 97 -5.52 15.01 -17.58
C GLN A 97 -4.57 13.97 -16.96
N ARG A 98 -4.75 13.65 -15.67
CA ARG A 98 -3.95 12.66 -14.95
C ARG A 98 -4.31 11.19 -15.24
N LYS A 99 -5.33 10.91 -16.06
CA LYS A 99 -5.73 9.53 -16.40
C LYS A 99 -4.65 8.83 -17.25
N SER A 100 -4.19 9.46 -18.33
CA SER A 100 -3.18 8.90 -19.23
C SER A 100 -1.75 9.17 -18.76
N VAL A 101 -1.46 10.39 -18.28
CA VAL A 101 -0.11 10.82 -17.91
C VAL A 101 -0.06 11.47 -16.53
N ARG A 102 0.94 11.08 -15.72
CA ARG A 102 1.14 11.68 -14.40
C ARG A 102 1.93 12.97 -14.52
N TYR A 103 1.44 14.04 -13.91
CA TYR A 103 2.21 15.27 -13.72
C TYR A 103 2.70 15.41 -12.27
N THR A 104 3.96 15.82 -12.11
CA THR A 104 4.63 16.02 -10.81
C THR A 104 5.03 17.47 -10.61
N ILE A 105 4.88 17.98 -9.39
CA ILE A 105 5.28 19.35 -9.05
C ILE A 105 6.80 19.45 -9.12
N ARG A 106 7.32 20.36 -9.97
CA ARG A 106 8.76 20.62 -10.09
C ARG A 106 9.19 21.88 -9.36
N ARG A 107 8.35 22.92 -9.40
CA ARG A 107 8.62 24.22 -8.77
C ARG A 107 7.33 24.82 -8.26
N LYS A 108 7.41 25.46 -7.09
CA LYS A 108 6.41 26.40 -6.60
C LYS A 108 7.09 27.76 -6.45
N ASN A 109 6.48 28.82 -6.96
CA ASN A 109 6.96 30.19 -6.78
C ASN A 109 5.94 30.97 -5.94
N ASN A 110 6.37 31.50 -4.80
CA ASN A 110 5.57 32.31 -3.87
C ASN A 110 4.14 31.80 -3.61
N ARG A 111 3.95 30.47 -3.61
CA ARG A 111 2.66 29.76 -3.50
C ARG A 111 1.60 30.08 -4.58
N ARG A 112 1.71 31.15 -5.37
CA ARG A 112 0.80 31.51 -6.46
C ARG A 112 1.01 30.73 -7.76
N ILE A 113 2.25 30.45 -8.15
CA ILE A 113 2.52 29.73 -9.42
C ILE A 113 3.08 28.35 -9.14
N VAL A 114 2.43 27.32 -9.70
CA VAL A 114 2.83 25.91 -9.58
C VAL A 114 3.10 25.32 -10.95
N TYR A 115 4.31 24.76 -11.10
CA TYR A 115 4.76 24.10 -12.31
C TYR A 115 4.63 22.58 -12.15
N TYR A 116 3.83 21.96 -13.01
CA TYR A 116 3.67 20.53 -13.08
C TYR A 116 4.26 19.98 -14.38
N ASP A 117 5.27 19.12 -14.27
CA ASP A 117 5.94 18.52 -15.41
C ASP A 117 5.49 17.08 -15.58
N CYS A 118 5.51 16.60 -16.82
CA CYS A 118 5.31 15.18 -17.09
C CYS A 118 6.26 14.31 -16.25
N ASN A 119 5.72 13.30 -15.57
CA ASN A 119 6.45 12.32 -14.77
C ASN A 119 7.49 11.55 -15.60
N ARG A 120 7.32 11.45 -16.92
CA ARG A 120 8.32 10.81 -17.79
C ARG A 120 9.59 11.66 -17.92
N SER A 121 9.48 12.98 -17.72
CA SER A 121 10.56 13.94 -17.83
C SER A 121 11.62 13.77 -16.74
N ASN A 122 12.86 14.20 -17.05
CA ASN A 122 14.11 14.13 -16.29
C ASN A 122 15.04 12.96 -16.71
N ASN A 123 16.33 13.14 -16.43
CA ASN A 123 17.41 12.17 -16.69
C ASN A 123 17.28 10.87 -15.87
N GLY A 124 16.34 10.82 -14.93
CA GLY A 124 16.16 9.71 -14.03
C GLY A 124 17.18 9.69 -12.91
N TYR A 125 17.11 8.64 -12.09
CA TYR A 125 18.06 8.40 -11.01
C TYR A 125 18.99 7.27 -11.43
N GLU A 126 20.29 7.51 -11.38
CA GLU A 126 21.31 6.49 -11.54
C GLU A 126 21.73 6.02 -10.15
N SER A 127 21.56 4.72 -9.91
CA SER A 127 21.95 4.13 -8.63
C SER A 127 23.47 4.06 -8.56
N LYS A 128 24.04 4.52 -7.45
CA LYS A 128 25.45 4.31 -7.12
C LYS A 128 25.72 2.92 -6.54
N ALA A 129 24.69 2.09 -6.37
CA ALA A 129 24.83 0.76 -5.80
C ALA A 129 25.27 -0.23 -6.89
N VAL A 130 26.33 -0.98 -6.61
CA VAL A 130 26.99 -1.88 -7.57
C VAL A 130 26.14 -3.11 -7.93
N ALA A 131 25.23 -3.54 -7.04
CA ALA A 131 24.60 -4.87 -7.11
C ALA A 131 23.06 -4.86 -7.10
N LYS A 132 22.40 -3.79 -7.57
CA LYS A 132 20.94 -3.87 -7.77
C LYS A 132 20.63 -4.22 -9.21
N LEU A 133 20.01 -5.39 -9.39
CA LEU A 133 19.40 -5.74 -10.67
C LEU A 133 18.43 -4.63 -11.07
N PRO A 134 18.51 -4.14 -12.33
CA PRO A 134 17.57 -3.17 -12.83
C PRO A 134 16.16 -3.75 -12.74
N LYS A 135 15.18 -2.87 -12.53
CA LYS A 135 13.77 -3.29 -12.59
C LYS A 135 13.53 -3.92 -13.96
N ALA A 136 12.79 -5.04 -14.01
CA ALA A 136 12.46 -5.72 -15.26
C ALA A 136 11.81 -4.79 -16.30
N GLY A 137 11.05 -3.78 -15.87
CA GLY A 137 10.47 -2.76 -16.75
C GLY A 137 11.35 -1.52 -17.00
N GLY A 138 12.57 -1.48 -16.47
CA GLY A 138 13.42 -0.30 -16.52
C GLY A 138 12.86 0.91 -15.76
N SER A 139 13.40 2.08 -16.07
CA SER A 139 12.94 3.36 -15.53
C SER A 139 11.75 3.88 -16.33
N ILE A 140 10.78 4.48 -15.65
CA ILE A 140 9.70 5.25 -16.31
C ILE A 140 10.20 6.59 -16.87
N LYS A 141 11.43 6.99 -16.54
CA LYS A 141 12.03 8.26 -16.96
C LYS A 141 12.65 8.08 -18.34
N ILE A 142 12.38 9.01 -19.24
CA ILE A 142 12.81 8.95 -20.66
C ILE A 142 14.26 9.35 -20.86
N LYS A 143 14.98 9.69 -19.77
CA LYS A 143 16.35 10.23 -19.82
C LYS A 143 16.47 11.50 -20.67
N GLY A 144 15.46 12.35 -20.58
CA GLY A 144 15.35 13.59 -21.33
C GLY A 144 14.16 14.40 -20.83
N THR A 145 13.91 15.54 -21.47
CA THR A 145 12.83 16.43 -21.06
C THR A 145 11.64 16.31 -22.01
N CYS A 146 10.50 15.90 -21.45
CA CYS A 146 9.23 16.00 -22.14
C CYS A 146 8.74 17.47 -22.07
N PRO A 147 8.32 18.09 -23.18
CA PRO A 147 7.84 19.47 -23.20
C PRO A 147 6.49 19.63 -22.49
N SER A 148 5.67 18.58 -22.45
CA SER A 148 4.37 18.65 -21.78
C SER A 148 4.47 19.07 -20.32
N ARG A 149 3.74 20.14 -20.01
CA ARG A 149 3.76 20.84 -18.74
C ARG A 149 2.44 21.57 -18.53
N ILE A 150 2.06 21.68 -17.26
CA ILE A 150 0.95 22.52 -16.80
C ILE A 150 1.53 23.60 -15.89
N ILE A 151 1.25 24.86 -16.21
CA ILE A 151 1.60 26.02 -15.39
C ILE A 151 0.29 26.58 -14.84
N ALA A 152 0.05 26.37 -13.55
CA ALA A 152 -1.14 26.88 -12.88
C ALA A 152 -0.78 28.14 -12.08
N ASN A 153 -1.46 29.25 -12.36
CA ASN A 153 -1.39 30.48 -11.61
C ASN A 153 -2.68 30.62 -10.77
N PHE A 154 -2.51 30.70 -9.46
CA PHE A 154 -3.58 30.85 -8.48
C PHE A 154 -3.65 32.31 -8.07
N GLU A 155 -4.72 32.98 -8.46
CA GLU A 155 -4.99 34.38 -8.15
C GLU A 155 -5.59 34.54 -6.75
N GLU A 156 -5.56 35.77 -6.21
CA GLU A 156 -6.10 36.06 -4.88
C GLU A 156 -7.62 36.01 -4.81
N ASP A 157 -8.29 36.24 -5.93
CA ASP A 157 -9.76 36.16 -6.07
C ASP A 157 -10.27 34.70 -6.11
N GLY A 158 -9.38 33.70 -6.07
CA GLY A 158 -9.71 32.28 -6.11
C GLY A 158 -9.75 31.68 -7.53
N THR A 159 -9.59 32.50 -8.56
CA THR A 159 -9.50 32.04 -9.96
C THR A 159 -8.16 31.37 -10.24
N VAL A 160 -8.16 30.45 -11.22
CA VAL A 160 -6.95 29.73 -11.64
C VAL A 160 -6.77 29.84 -13.14
N THR A 161 -5.68 30.47 -13.58
CA THR A 161 -5.29 30.49 -14.99
C THR A 161 -4.25 29.42 -15.25
N VAL A 162 -4.49 28.58 -16.25
CA VAL A 162 -3.67 27.42 -16.56
C VAL A 162 -3.13 27.53 -17.98
N LYS A 163 -1.80 27.58 -18.14
CA LYS A 163 -1.16 27.33 -19.43
C LYS A 163 -0.82 25.84 -19.54
N TYR A 164 -1.46 25.16 -20.48
CA TYR A 164 -1.32 23.72 -20.69
C TYR A 164 -0.60 23.44 -22.02
N ILE A 165 0.57 22.80 -21.94
CA ILE A 165 1.29 22.28 -23.09
C ILE A 165 0.97 20.78 -23.19
N LYS A 166 0.13 20.39 -24.15
CA LYS A 166 -0.39 19.02 -24.25
C LYS A 166 0.55 18.07 -25.01
N SER A 167 1.39 18.59 -25.92
CA SER A 167 2.29 17.75 -26.71
C SER A 167 3.32 17.01 -25.85
N HIS A 168 3.29 15.68 -25.90
CA HIS A 168 4.28 14.80 -25.30
C HIS A 168 5.28 14.34 -26.35
N ILE A 169 6.59 14.58 -26.12
CA ILE A 169 7.65 14.19 -27.04
C ILE A 169 8.62 13.22 -26.36
N GLY A 170 9.03 12.18 -27.11
CA GLY A 170 10.01 11.17 -26.70
C GLY A 170 9.45 9.99 -25.90
N HIS A 171 8.12 9.94 -25.69
CA HIS A 171 7.44 8.77 -25.16
C HIS A 171 5.99 8.71 -25.62
N GLU A 172 5.48 7.49 -25.67
CA GLU A 172 4.06 7.21 -25.87
C GLU A 172 3.35 7.04 -24.52
N GLU A 173 2.04 6.78 -24.59
CA GLU A 173 1.28 6.34 -23.43
C GLU A 173 1.79 4.97 -22.95
N ASP A 174 1.99 4.86 -21.64
CA ASP A 174 2.52 3.66 -21.00
C ASP A 174 1.61 3.30 -19.85
N LEU A 175 0.97 2.13 -19.92
CA LEU A 175 0.05 1.64 -18.88
C LEU A 175 0.68 1.69 -17.49
N ARG A 176 2.00 1.53 -17.35
CA ARG A 176 2.70 1.58 -16.04
C ARG A 176 2.68 2.99 -15.42
N CYS A 177 2.47 4.01 -16.24
CA CYS A 177 2.43 5.42 -15.82
C CYS A 177 1.02 5.89 -15.45
N GLN A 178 -0.01 5.13 -15.85
CA GLN A 178 -1.39 5.39 -15.50
C GLN A 178 -1.65 5.14 -14.01
N ARG A 179 -2.65 5.83 -13.46
CA ARG A 179 -3.12 5.59 -12.09
C ARG A 179 -4.24 4.57 -12.11
N LEU A 180 -4.28 3.77 -11.04
CA LEU A 180 -5.49 3.04 -10.71
C LEU A 180 -6.63 4.04 -10.49
N THR A 181 -7.80 3.73 -11.03
CA THR A 181 -9.02 4.50 -10.83
C THR A 181 -9.43 4.49 -9.36
N GLN A 182 -10.33 5.39 -8.97
CA GLN A 182 -10.85 5.41 -7.60
C GLN A 182 -11.62 4.12 -7.26
N ILE A 183 -12.35 3.58 -8.24
CA ILE A 183 -13.12 2.33 -8.11
C ILE A 183 -12.15 1.16 -7.86
N GLU A 184 -11.16 0.97 -8.75
CA GLU A 184 -10.14 -0.08 -8.61
C GLU A 184 -9.40 0.00 -7.27
N ARG A 185 -9.05 1.21 -6.83
CA ARG A 185 -8.40 1.42 -5.53
C ARG A 185 -9.30 1.02 -4.37
N GLN A 186 -10.60 1.32 -4.46
CA GLN A 186 -11.56 0.99 -3.43
C GLN A 186 -11.82 -0.51 -3.37
N GLU A 187 -11.88 -1.20 -4.51
CA GLU A 187 -11.98 -2.66 -4.57
C GLU A 187 -10.77 -3.35 -3.92
N ILE A 188 -9.56 -2.91 -4.26
CA ILE A 188 -8.32 -3.41 -3.64
C ILE A 188 -8.34 -3.15 -2.12
N LYS A 189 -8.79 -1.97 -1.70
CA LYS A 189 -8.93 -1.61 -0.29
C LYS A 189 -9.93 -2.53 0.43
N ASN A 190 -11.08 -2.82 -0.15
CA ASN A 190 -12.07 -3.74 0.41
C ASN A 190 -11.51 -5.17 0.54
N LYS A 191 -10.81 -5.68 -0.49
CA LYS A 191 -10.10 -6.97 -0.43
C LYS A 191 -9.05 -6.99 0.70
N LEU A 192 -8.30 -5.91 0.89
CA LEU A 192 -7.33 -5.79 1.99
C LEU A 192 -7.99 -5.75 3.37
N GLN A 193 -9.12 -5.04 3.53
CA GLN A 193 -9.84 -4.94 4.80
C GLN A 193 -10.51 -6.26 5.21
N THR A 194 -10.91 -7.07 4.24
CA THR A 194 -11.49 -8.41 4.45
C THR A 194 -10.44 -9.51 4.68
N GLY A 195 -9.14 -9.15 4.71
CA GLY A 195 -8.06 -10.08 5.00
C GLY A 195 -7.59 -10.92 3.81
N VAL A 196 -7.99 -10.58 2.58
CA VAL A 196 -7.52 -11.28 1.38
C VAL A 196 -6.01 -11.10 1.24
N ASN A 197 -5.31 -12.23 1.02
CA ASN A 197 -3.86 -12.22 0.86
C ASN A 197 -3.44 -11.35 -0.33
N LYS A 198 -2.43 -10.48 -0.13
CA LYS A 198 -1.88 -9.59 -1.18
C LYS A 198 -1.47 -10.35 -2.44
N LYS A 199 -0.95 -11.58 -2.31
CA LYS A 199 -0.58 -12.42 -3.45
C LYS A 199 -1.81 -12.75 -4.30
N ARG A 200 -2.91 -13.16 -3.66
CA ARG A 200 -4.18 -13.44 -4.32
C ARG A 200 -4.74 -12.20 -5.01
N ILE A 201 -4.66 -11.02 -4.38
CA ILE A 201 -5.09 -9.76 -5.02
C ILE A 201 -4.31 -9.48 -6.32
N VAL A 202 -3.00 -9.76 -6.35
CA VAL A 202 -2.19 -9.63 -7.58
C VAL A 202 -2.57 -10.69 -8.61
N GLU A 203 -2.81 -11.93 -8.18
CA GLU A 203 -3.21 -13.04 -9.06
C GLU A 203 -4.59 -12.76 -9.71
N ASP A 204 -5.58 -12.35 -8.92
CA ASP A 204 -6.90 -11.93 -9.39
C ASP A 204 -6.78 -10.77 -10.39
N ALA A 205 -5.98 -9.74 -10.07
CA ALA A 205 -5.82 -8.58 -10.96
C ALA A 205 -5.19 -8.94 -12.31
N ARG A 206 -4.44 -10.04 -12.40
CA ARG A 206 -3.84 -10.52 -13.66
C ARG A 206 -4.81 -11.30 -14.53
N GLN A 207 -5.97 -11.70 -14.01
CA GLN A 207 -7.01 -12.30 -14.82
C GLN A 207 -7.55 -11.24 -15.78
N LEU A 208 -7.61 -11.59 -17.06
CA LEU A 208 -8.08 -10.69 -18.11
C LEU A 208 -9.59 -10.85 -18.25
N GLU A 209 -10.32 -9.76 -18.00
CA GLU A 209 -11.72 -9.65 -18.37
C GLU A 209 -11.78 -9.12 -19.82
N GLY A 210 -11.71 -10.03 -20.79
CA GLY A 210 -11.69 -9.73 -22.23
C GLY A 210 -10.30 -9.51 -22.81
N ASN A 211 -10.21 -8.82 -23.96
CA ASN A 211 -9.00 -8.74 -24.79
C ASN A 211 -8.12 -7.50 -24.54
N LYS A 212 -8.39 -6.69 -23.51
CA LYS A 212 -7.64 -5.45 -23.26
C LYS A 212 -6.88 -5.52 -21.93
N ILE A 213 -5.57 -5.28 -22.00
CA ILE A 213 -4.71 -5.12 -20.83
C ILE A 213 -4.89 -3.70 -20.27
N THR A 214 -5.18 -3.59 -18.98
CA THR A 214 -5.38 -2.33 -18.26
C THR A 214 -4.29 -2.08 -17.22
N ARG A 215 -4.28 -0.89 -16.61
CA ARG A 215 -3.39 -0.58 -15.48
C ARG A 215 -3.56 -1.57 -14.32
N LEU A 216 -4.78 -2.05 -14.07
CA LEU A 216 -5.06 -3.00 -12.99
C LEU A 216 -4.30 -4.32 -13.19
N ASN A 217 -4.17 -4.80 -14.43
CA ASN A 217 -3.44 -6.04 -14.72
C ASN A 217 -1.93 -5.94 -14.45
N LEU A 218 -1.39 -4.72 -14.35
CA LEU A 218 0.01 -4.45 -14.00
C LEU A 218 0.20 -4.16 -12.51
N LEU A 219 -0.72 -4.62 -11.65
CA LEU A 219 -0.64 -4.41 -10.20
C LEU A 219 0.62 -5.07 -9.62
N THR A 220 1.36 -4.32 -8.81
CA THR A 220 2.52 -4.83 -8.08
C THR A 220 2.22 -4.97 -6.58
N LYS A 221 2.99 -5.82 -5.88
CA LYS A 221 2.94 -5.88 -4.40
C LYS A 221 3.20 -4.50 -3.77
N GLN A 222 4.03 -3.67 -4.39
CA GLN A 222 4.30 -2.32 -3.91
C GLN A 222 3.07 -1.40 -4.04
N ASP A 223 2.29 -1.52 -5.12
CA ASP A 223 1.05 -0.77 -5.27
C ASP A 223 0.06 -1.12 -4.15
N ILE A 224 -0.10 -2.40 -3.85
CA ILE A 224 -0.93 -2.89 -2.75
C ILE A 224 -0.43 -2.34 -1.40
N ASN A 225 0.88 -2.39 -1.15
CA ASN A 225 1.47 -1.85 0.08
C ASN A 225 1.21 -0.34 0.21
N ASN A 226 1.30 0.41 -0.89
CA ASN A 226 1.02 1.85 -0.89
C ASN A 226 -0.47 2.14 -0.62
N ILE A 227 -1.39 1.31 -1.12
CA ILE A 227 -2.81 1.42 -0.82
C ILE A 227 -3.07 1.07 0.64
N GLU A 228 -2.50 -0.03 1.13
CA GLU A 228 -2.64 -0.50 2.51
C GLU A 228 -2.18 0.54 3.54
N ARG A 229 -1.06 1.24 3.28
CA ARG A 229 -0.56 2.33 4.14
C ARG A 229 -1.59 3.44 4.37
N ASN A 230 -2.50 3.66 3.42
CA ASN A 230 -3.55 4.67 3.50
C ASN A 230 -4.88 4.12 4.03
N ILE A 231 -4.97 2.82 4.31
CA ILE A 231 -6.11 2.25 5.03
C ILE A 231 -5.90 2.61 6.49
N LYS A 232 -6.72 3.51 7.04
CA LYS A 232 -6.78 3.77 8.48
C LYS A 232 -7.09 2.45 9.20
N LYS A 233 -6.06 1.78 9.72
CA LYS A 233 -6.17 0.56 10.53
C LYS A 233 -6.34 0.97 11.99
N LYS A 234 -7.57 1.29 12.40
CA LYS A 234 -8.07 1.19 13.77
C LYS A 234 -9.50 1.74 13.82
N ARG A 235 -10.46 0.91 14.28
CA ARG A 235 -11.82 1.37 14.59
C ARG A 235 -11.80 2.36 15.75
N ASP A 236 -10.88 2.13 16.69
CA ASP A 236 -10.55 3.03 17.79
C ASP A 236 -9.07 2.87 18.18
N ALA A 237 -8.49 3.86 18.85
CA ALA A 237 -7.12 3.79 19.39
C ALA A 237 -6.98 2.67 20.43
N ASN A 238 -8.03 2.44 21.22
CA ASN A 238 -8.16 1.42 22.24
C ASN A 238 -8.81 0.15 21.65
N ASP A 239 -8.07 -0.96 21.69
CA ASP A 239 -8.52 -2.24 21.15
C ASP A 239 -9.82 -2.74 21.83
N MET A 240 -10.05 -2.38 23.09
CA MET A 240 -11.26 -2.77 23.82
C MET A 240 -12.50 -2.07 23.25
N ILE A 241 -12.39 -0.76 22.99
CA ILE A 241 -13.45 0.04 22.38
C ILE A 241 -13.68 -0.44 20.94
N ALA A 242 -12.60 -0.68 20.20
CA ALA A 242 -12.68 -1.21 18.84
C ALA A 242 -13.38 -2.59 18.78
N THR A 243 -13.17 -3.43 19.80
CA THR A 243 -13.82 -4.75 19.91
C THR A 243 -15.29 -4.59 20.27
N ALA A 244 -15.65 -3.72 21.22
CA ALA A 244 -17.04 -3.42 21.54
C ALA A 244 -17.82 -2.93 20.31
N ILE A 245 -17.29 -1.93 19.59
CA ILE A 245 -17.91 -1.42 18.36
C ILE A 245 -18.14 -2.55 17.36
N LYS A 246 -17.18 -3.47 17.20
CA LYS A 246 -17.30 -4.60 16.28
C LYS A 246 -18.39 -5.58 16.73
N VAL A 247 -18.47 -5.90 18.02
CA VAL A 247 -19.49 -6.81 18.56
C VAL A 247 -20.87 -6.19 18.41
N THR A 248 -21.06 -4.96 18.88
CA THR A 248 -22.38 -4.32 18.92
C THR A 248 -22.90 -3.93 17.54
N ASN A 249 -22.03 -3.37 16.68
CA ASN A 249 -22.48 -2.75 15.43
C ASN A 249 -22.33 -3.66 14.20
N GLU A 250 -21.63 -4.79 14.31
CA GLU A 250 -21.42 -5.70 13.17
C GLU A 250 -21.86 -7.13 13.49
N TRP A 251 -21.49 -7.68 14.64
CA TRP A 251 -21.77 -9.09 14.96
C TRP A 251 -23.18 -9.30 15.51
N ASN A 252 -23.67 -8.34 16.29
CA ASN A 252 -24.97 -8.42 16.95
C ASN A 252 -25.97 -7.37 16.42
N SER A 253 -25.67 -6.74 15.29
CA SER A 253 -26.61 -5.84 14.58
C SER A 253 -27.61 -6.63 13.75
N ASP A 254 -28.71 -5.99 13.36
CA ASP A 254 -29.68 -6.52 12.38
C ASP A 254 -30.28 -7.90 12.77
N GLY A 255 -30.49 -8.12 14.08
CA GLY A 255 -31.03 -9.37 14.61
C GLY A 255 -30.05 -10.55 14.60
N LYS A 256 -28.77 -10.31 14.27
CA LYS A 256 -27.71 -11.31 14.39
C LYS A 256 -27.28 -11.43 15.85
N ASN A 257 -26.74 -12.59 16.21
CA ASN A 257 -26.11 -12.82 17.50
C ASN A 257 -24.80 -13.60 17.31
N TYR A 258 -23.90 -13.06 16.49
CA TYR A 258 -22.64 -13.76 16.20
C TYR A 258 -21.64 -13.66 17.34
N GLY A 259 -21.68 -12.55 18.10
CA GLY A 259 -20.93 -12.35 19.32
C GLY A 259 -21.65 -12.98 20.51
N PHE A 260 -21.70 -14.31 20.57
CA PHE A 260 -22.47 -15.05 21.58
C PHE A 260 -21.97 -14.83 23.01
N LEU A 261 -20.72 -14.40 23.16
CA LEU A 261 -20.11 -14.01 24.44
C LEU A 261 -19.32 -12.73 24.22
N PHE A 262 -19.57 -11.71 25.02
CA PHE A 262 -18.73 -10.52 25.04
C PHE A 262 -18.69 -9.92 26.44
N LYS A 263 -17.48 -9.84 27.00
CA LYS A 263 -17.21 -9.19 28.28
C LYS A 263 -15.94 -8.37 28.19
N GLN A 264 -16.01 -7.12 28.64
CA GLN A 264 -14.84 -6.27 28.80
C GLN A 264 -14.22 -6.39 30.20
N GLN A 265 -12.93 -6.05 30.30
CA GLN A 265 -12.30 -5.89 31.60
C GLN A 265 -12.92 -4.70 32.33
N GLY A 266 -13.16 -4.86 33.63
CA GLY A 266 -13.83 -3.86 34.47
C GLY A 266 -15.35 -4.00 34.49
N ASP A 267 -15.94 -4.80 33.61
CA ASP A 267 -17.37 -5.11 33.65
C ASP A 267 -17.66 -6.12 34.77
N GLU A 268 -18.55 -5.72 35.68
CA GLU A 268 -18.98 -6.53 36.85
C GLU A 268 -20.17 -7.44 36.52
N ALA A 269 -20.82 -7.23 35.37
CA ALA A 269 -22.01 -7.97 34.97
C ALA A 269 -21.66 -9.23 34.15
N HIS A 270 -21.20 -10.30 34.81
CA HIS A 270 -21.16 -11.63 34.18
C HIS A 270 -21.27 -12.76 35.20
N ALA A 271 -22.12 -13.76 34.93
CA ALA A 271 -22.42 -14.85 35.87
C ALA A 271 -21.21 -15.71 36.25
N TYR A 272 -20.23 -15.85 35.34
CA TYR A 272 -19.10 -16.78 35.48
C TYR A 272 -17.71 -16.13 35.39
N LEU A 273 -17.62 -14.88 34.90
CA LEU A 273 -16.34 -14.22 34.61
C LEU A 273 -16.07 -13.12 35.64
N ARG A 274 -14.83 -13.06 36.16
CA ARG A 274 -14.38 -12.05 37.12
C ARG A 274 -14.30 -10.68 36.46
N LYS A 275 -14.29 -9.63 37.27
CA LYS A 275 -14.14 -8.23 36.84
C LYS A 275 -12.99 -8.03 35.85
N ASP A 276 -11.82 -8.61 36.11
CA ASP A 276 -10.62 -8.43 35.29
C ASP A 276 -10.58 -9.30 34.03
N ASP A 277 -11.55 -10.19 33.86
CA ASP A 277 -11.63 -11.09 32.72
C ASP A 277 -12.14 -10.38 31.47
N PHE A 278 -11.49 -10.69 30.36
CA PHE A 278 -11.90 -10.39 29.01
C PHE A 278 -12.29 -11.69 28.31
N ALA A 279 -13.42 -11.69 27.64
CA ALA A 279 -13.82 -12.77 26.77
C ALA A 279 -14.60 -12.24 25.57
N VAL A 280 -14.30 -12.77 24.38
CA VAL A 280 -15.11 -12.56 23.19
C VAL A 280 -15.25 -13.87 22.42
N GLY A 281 -16.49 -14.32 22.29
CA GLY A 281 -16.89 -15.50 21.55
C GLY A 281 -17.51 -15.13 20.21
N PHE A 282 -17.17 -15.87 19.16
CA PHE A 282 -17.74 -15.73 17.83
C PHE A 282 -18.29 -17.06 17.31
N MET A 283 -19.54 -17.07 16.89
CA MET A 283 -20.22 -18.19 16.24
C MET A 283 -21.31 -17.66 15.33
N ASN A 284 -21.24 -17.92 14.02
CA ASN A 284 -22.30 -17.54 13.09
C ASN A 284 -23.37 -18.65 12.94
N SER A 285 -24.43 -18.38 12.19
CA SER A 285 -25.54 -19.32 12.01
C SER A 285 -25.12 -20.65 11.35
N VAL A 286 -24.14 -20.62 10.44
CA VAL A 286 -23.61 -21.84 9.79
C VAL A 286 -22.84 -22.70 10.79
N MET A 287 -22.04 -22.05 11.63
CA MET A 287 -21.27 -22.69 12.68
C MET A 287 -22.19 -23.31 13.73
N GLU A 288 -23.20 -22.58 14.18
CA GLU A 288 -24.22 -23.07 15.12
C GLU A 288 -24.96 -24.28 14.55
N HIS A 289 -25.37 -24.21 13.27
CA HIS A 289 -26.02 -25.32 12.60
C HIS A 289 -25.12 -26.57 12.56
N LYS A 290 -23.85 -26.40 12.18
CA LYS A 290 -22.89 -27.51 12.16
C LYS A 290 -22.61 -28.10 13.54
N LEU A 291 -22.55 -27.26 14.58
CA LEU A 291 -22.44 -27.73 15.95
C LEU A 291 -23.64 -28.60 16.33
N LYS A 292 -24.87 -28.19 16.00
CA LYS A 292 -26.08 -28.97 16.30
C LYS A 292 -26.11 -30.32 15.55
N VAL A 293 -25.68 -30.34 14.28
CA VAL A 293 -25.72 -31.54 13.43
C VAL A 293 -24.60 -32.52 13.77
N HIS A 294 -23.40 -32.05 14.11
CA HIS A 294 -22.21 -32.88 14.29
C HIS A 294 -21.67 -32.84 15.73
N LYS A 295 -22.57 -32.70 16.72
CA LYS A 295 -22.22 -32.65 18.16
C LYS A 295 -21.64 -33.93 18.75
N ASP A 296 -21.56 -34.98 17.93
CA ASP A 296 -20.97 -36.25 18.31
C ASP A 296 -19.51 -36.00 18.66
N ILE A 297 -18.63 -35.68 17.71
CA ILE A 297 -17.21 -35.52 18.02
C ILE A 297 -16.84 -34.05 18.05
N ILE A 298 -16.57 -33.53 19.25
CA ILE A 298 -16.12 -32.16 19.47
C ILE A 298 -14.65 -32.16 19.86
N CYS A 299 -13.92 -31.25 19.24
CA CYS A 299 -12.51 -31.03 19.46
C CYS A 299 -12.29 -29.62 20.00
N ILE A 300 -11.44 -29.47 21.00
CA ILE A 300 -11.03 -28.16 21.52
C ILE A 300 -9.52 -28.01 21.32
N ASP A 301 -9.13 -26.88 20.75
CA ASP A 301 -7.73 -26.55 20.50
C ASP A 301 -7.41 -25.13 20.97
N GLY A 302 -6.40 -25.01 21.84
CA GLY A 302 -5.87 -23.74 22.32
C GLY A 302 -4.67 -23.28 21.49
N THR A 303 -4.76 -22.09 20.89
CA THR A 303 -3.63 -21.47 20.20
C THR A 303 -3.08 -20.30 21.01
N HIS A 304 -1.84 -20.45 21.49
CA HIS A 304 -1.12 -19.40 22.21
C HIS A 304 -0.44 -18.39 21.25
N ASN A 305 -0.04 -17.23 21.78
CA ASN A 305 0.69 -16.18 21.05
C ASN A 305 -0.04 -15.60 19.82
N THR A 306 -1.37 -15.58 19.83
CA THR A 306 -2.18 -15.10 18.71
C THR A 306 -2.35 -13.58 18.66
N ASN A 307 -1.97 -12.87 19.73
CA ASN A 307 -2.10 -11.42 19.86
C ASN A 307 -1.02 -10.84 20.79
N ASN A 308 -0.85 -9.51 20.71
CA ASN A 308 0.17 -8.77 21.48
C ASN A 308 -0.14 -8.67 22.99
N ARG A 309 -1.27 -9.21 23.46
CA ARG A 309 -1.68 -9.22 24.87
C ARG A 309 -1.45 -10.58 25.54
N GLY A 310 -0.97 -11.57 24.78
CA GLY A 310 -0.76 -12.93 25.29
C GLY A 310 -2.06 -13.68 25.57
N TRP A 311 -3.20 -13.19 25.09
CA TRP A 311 -4.49 -13.87 25.26
C TRP A 311 -4.57 -15.09 24.35
N GLU A 312 -5.28 -16.11 24.78
CA GLU A 312 -5.38 -17.37 24.05
C GLU A 312 -6.58 -17.36 23.12
N LEU A 313 -6.43 -18.01 21.97
CA LEU A 313 -7.54 -18.33 21.08
C LEU A 313 -7.92 -19.79 21.28
N THR A 314 -9.10 -20.04 21.85
CA THR A 314 -9.68 -21.37 21.91
C THR A 314 -10.60 -21.58 20.70
N THR A 315 -10.37 -22.66 19.96
CA THR A 315 -11.19 -23.04 18.81
C THR A 315 -11.96 -24.31 19.13
N LEU A 316 -13.28 -24.26 18.96
CA LEU A 316 -14.16 -25.42 19.03
C LEU A 316 -14.33 -25.97 17.62
N LEU A 317 -14.10 -27.26 17.42
CA LEU A 317 -14.32 -27.95 16.16
C LEU A 317 -15.29 -29.11 16.34
N VAL A 318 -16.08 -29.39 15.30
CA VAL A 318 -16.83 -30.65 15.19
C VAL A 318 -16.26 -31.50 14.07
N LYS A 319 -16.35 -32.82 14.20
CA LYS A 319 -16.03 -33.74 13.12
C LYS A 319 -17.30 -34.10 12.36
N ASP A 320 -17.31 -33.90 11.05
CA ASP A 320 -18.44 -34.34 10.23
C ASP A 320 -18.44 -35.87 10.01
N ASP A 321 -19.49 -36.34 9.33
CA ASP A 321 -19.71 -37.74 8.94
C ASP A 321 -18.60 -38.32 8.04
N ARG A 322 -17.89 -37.45 7.32
CA ARG A 322 -16.74 -37.78 6.48
C ARG A 322 -15.42 -37.72 7.23
N GLY A 323 -15.46 -37.44 8.52
CA GLY A 323 -14.30 -37.39 9.38
C GLY A 323 -13.47 -36.10 9.26
N VAL A 324 -14.00 -35.06 8.64
CA VAL A 324 -13.34 -33.76 8.48
C VAL A 324 -13.71 -32.83 9.63
N GLY A 325 -12.71 -32.20 10.24
CA GLY A 325 -12.92 -31.20 11.31
C GLY A 325 -13.37 -29.85 10.74
N PHE A 326 -14.40 -29.26 11.33
CA PHE A 326 -14.91 -27.93 10.97
C PHE A 326 -14.97 -27.05 12.23
N PRO A 327 -14.39 -25.82 12.21
CA PRO A 327 -14.46 -24.91 13.34
C PRO A 327 -15.86 -24.32 13.49
N VAL A 328 -16.44 -24.45 14.69
CA VAL A 328 -17.81 -24.05 15.01
C VAL A 328 -17.89 -22.96 16.08
N ALA A 329 -16.81 -22.66 16.79
CA ALA A 329 -16.75 -21.47 17.63
C ALA A 329 -15.31 -21.03 17.83
N PHE A 330 -15.15 -19.72 18.03
CA PHE A 330 -13.87 -19.12 18.41
C PHE A 330 -14.06 -18.32 19.68
N LEU A 331 -13.15 -18.47 20.63
CA LEU A 331 -13.13 -17.73 21.88
C LEU A 331 -11.75 -17.12 22.07
N VAL A 332 -11.68 -15.80 22.24
CA VAL A 332 -10.48 -15.12 22.73
C VAL A 332 -10.71 -14.68 24.16
N SER A 333 -9.88 -15.15 25.07
CA SER A 333 -9.97 -14.80 26.48
C SER A 333 -8.59 -14.62 27.13
N ASN A 334 -8.55 -13.80 28.17
CA ASN A 334 -7.38 -13.65 29.04
C ASN A 334 -7.37 -14.63 30.22
N ARG A 335 -8.41 -15.47 30.32
CA ARG A 335 -8.60 -16.51 31.33
C ARG A 335 -9.07 -17.79 30.65
N LEU A 336 -8.55 -18.93 31.09
CA LEU A 336 -8.66 -20.24 30.43
C LEU A 336 -9.45 -21.25 31.24
N ASP A 337 -10.43 -20.79 31.97
CA ASP A 337 -11.26 -21.65 32.79
C ASP A 337 -12.51 -22.17 32.08
N GLU A 338 -13.13 -23.09 32.78
CA GLU A 338 -13.89 -24.26 32.37
C GLU A 338 -15.33 -23.89 31.94
N ASP A 339 -15.91 -24.36 30.79
CA ASP A 339 -17.39 -24.51 30.52
C ASP A 339 -17.81 -24.64 29.00
N ILE A 340 -18.02 -25.84 28.37
CA ILE A 340 -18.75 -26.06 27.06
C ILE A 340 -19.24 -27.54 26.90
N GLU A 341 -20.35 -27.86 26.17
CA GLU A 341 -21.12 -29.16 26.00
C GLU A 341 -20.98 -29.96 24.64
N PRO A 342 -20.11 -31.00 24.52
CA PRO A 342 -20.25 -32.20 23.60
C PRO A 342 -20.92 -33.55 23.98
N THR A 343 -21.07 -34.44 22.97
CA THR A 343 -21.35 -35.89 23.15
C THR A 343 -20.08 -36.77 23.19
N TYR A 344 -19.02 -36.42 22.44
CA TYR A 344 -17.67 -37.00 22.47
C TYR A 344 -16.64 -35.86 22.50
N PHE A 345 -15.56 -36.06 23.24
CA PHE A 345 -14.60 -35.01 23.60
C PHE A 345 -13.17 -35.37 23.20
N MET A 346 -12.58 -34.54 22.34
CA MET A 346 -11.17 -34.64 21.93
C MET A 346 -10.45 -33.32 22.27
N SER A 347 -9.39 -33.40 23.04
CA SER A 347 -8.53 -32.25 23.36
C SER A 347 -7.07 -32.61 23.07
N ASP A 348 -6.17 -31.64 23.21
CA ASP A 348 -4.77 -31.95 23.48
C ASP A 348 -4.64 -32.69 24.83
N ASP A 349 -3.41 -33.04 25.22
CA ASP A 349 -3.19 -33.72 26.50
C ASP A 349 -3.19 -32.77 27.71
N ASP A 350 -3.66 -31.53 27.56
CA ASP A 350 -3.84 -30.65 28.70
C ASP A 350 -5.04 -31.13 29.54
N PRO A 351 -4.83 -31.57 30.80
CA PRO A 351 -5.91 -32.09 31.63
C PRO A 351 -7.00 -31.05 31.90
N LYS A 352 -6.70 -29.74 31.76
CA LYS A 352 -7.66 -28.67 32.04
C LYS A 352 -8.95 -28.88 31.26
N TYR A 353 -8.88 -29.12 29.95
CA TYR A 353 -10.06 -29.22 29.09
C TYR A 353 -10.99 -30.38 29.51
N TYR A 354 -10.43 -31.54 29.87
CA TYR A 354 -11.22 -32.69 30.31
C TYR A 354 -11.69 -32.58 31.78
N ASN A 355 -10.90 -31.98 32.66
CA ASN A 355 -11.31 -31.77 34.05
C ASN A 355 -12.44 -30.73 34.15
N SER A 356 -12.30 -29.65 33.37
CA SER A 356 -13.34 -28.66 33.10
C SER A 356 -14.64 -29.31 32.69
N TRP A 357 -14.52 -30.21 31.72
CA TRP A 357 -15.63 -30.97 31.20
C TRP A 357 -16.40 -31.74 32.30
N VAL A 358 -15.71 -32.57 33.08
CA VAL A 358 -16.37 -33.50 34.04
C VAL A 358 -17.08 -32.75 35.17
N LYS A 359 -16.48 -31.66 35.65
CA LYS A 359 -16.97 -30.89 36.80
C LYS A 359 -18.25 -30.14 36.49
N VAL A 360 -18.36 -29.60 35.28
CA VAL A 360 -19.46 -28.73 34.85
C VAL A 360 -20.62 -29.58 34.32
N MET A 361 -20.31 -30.50 33.42
CA MET A 361 -21.33 -31.32 32.73
C MET A 361 -21.83 -32.49 33.56
N LYS A 362 -21.16 -32.77 34.69
CA LYS A 362 -21.49 -33.87 35.60
C LYS A 362 -21.57 -35.22 34.88
N ASN A 363 -20.92 -35.36 33.73
CA ASN A 363 -20.83 -36.58 32.92
C ASN A 363 -19.36 -36.89 32.59
N ARG A 364 -19.09 -38.11 32.13
CA ARG A 364 -17.72 -38.62 31.88
C ARG A 364 -17.61 -39.26 30.48
N PRO A 365 -17.43 -38.48 29.41
CA PRO A 365 -17.29 -38.99 28.05
C PRO A 365 -15.95 -39.68 27.91
N ARG A 366 -15.84 -40.49 26.86
CA ARG A 366 -14.57 -41.12 26.51
C ARG A 366 -13.61 -40.05 25.96
N LYS A 367 -12.51 -39.78 26.67
CA LYS A 367 -11.43 -38.89 26.22
C LYS A 367 -10.72 -39.55 25.04
N LEU A 368 -10.66 -38.87 23.91
CA LEU A 368 -9.80 -39.24 22.78
C LEU A 368 -8.60 -38.29 22.74
N LEU A 369 -7.40 -38.82 22.53
CA LEU A 369 -6.21 -38.00 22.29
C LEU A 369 -6.10 -37.64 20.81
N CYS A 370 -5.77 -36.37 20.55
CA CYS A 370 -5.52 -35.92 19.19
C CYS A 370 -4.30 -36.64 18.59
N SER A 371 -4.51 -37.41 17.52
CA SER A 371 -3.43 -38.18 16.86
C SER A 371 -2.26 -37.32 16.37
N TRP A 372 -2.50 -36.05 16.03
CA TRP A 372 -1.44 -35.11 15.66
C TRP A 372 -0.56 -34.73 16.84
N HIS A 373 -1.17 -34.41 17.99
CA HIS A 373 -0.44 -34.08 19.22
C HIS A 373 0.35 -35.28 19.74
N VAL A 374 -0.27 -36.47 19.74
CA VAL A 374 0.42 -37.73 20.08
C VAL A 374 1.63 -37.97 19.17
N LYS A 375 1.49 -37.80 17.85
CA LYS A 375 2.62 -37.94 16.91
C LYS A 375 3.71 -36.89 17.11
N LYS A 376 3.32 -35.66 17.46
CA LYS A 376 4.24 -34.55 17.72
C LYS A 376 5.03 -34.76 19.02
N GLU A 377 4.39 -35.21 20.08
CA GLU A 377 5.02 -35.48 21.39
C GLU A 377 5.90 -36.74 21.36
N ILE A 378 5.46 -37.79 20.65
CA ILE A 378 6.26 -39.02 20.48
C ILE A 378 7.40 -38.83 19.44
N GLY A 379 7.48 -37.67 18.78
CA GLY A 379 8.58 -37.34 17.87
C GLY A 379 8.57 -38.11 16.54
N ILE A 380 7.42 -38.67 16.14
CA ILE A 380 7.30 -39.41 14.88
C ILE A 380 7.27 -38.40 13.73
N SER A 381 8.44 -38.12 13.17
CA SER A 381 8.55 -37.37 11.91
C SER A 381 7.85 -38.17 10.80
N ARG A 382 7.36 -37.46 9.77
CA ARG A 382 6.65 -38.06 8.61
C ARG A 382 7.53 -39.01 7.75
N GLU A 383 8.73 -39.36 8.20
CA GLU A 383 9.71 -40.16 7.45
C GLU A 383 9.81 -41.62 7.91
N ASP A 384 8.90 -42.13 8.74
CA ASP A 384 8.89 -43.58 9.01
C ASP A 384 8.24 -44.33 7.82
N PRO A 385 9.00 -45.11 7.01
CA PRO A 385 8.49 -45.73 5.78
C PRO A 385 7.45 -46.83 6.04
N LYS A 386 7.23 -47.23 7.29
CA LYS A 386 6.40 -48.38 7.67
C LYS A 386 4.89 -48.09 7.73
N LEU A 387 4.45 -46.85 7.48
CA LEU A 387 3.02 -46.47 7.47
C LEU A 387 2.48 -46.05 6.09
N ARG A 388 3.04 -46.60 5.01
CA ARG A 388 2.30 -46.68 3.73
C ARG A 388 1.22 -47.73 3.85
N ILE A 389 0.06 -47.30 4.34
CA ILE A 389 -1.21 -48.04 4.23
C ILE A 389 -1.43 -48.32 2.73
N GLN A 390 -1.50 -49.60 2.39
CA GLN A 390 -1.94 -50.08 1.08
C GLN A 390 -3.36 -49.55 0.81
N LYS A 391 -3.59 -49.13 -0.43
CA LYS A 391 -4.82 -48.50 -0.93
C LYS A 391 -6.10 -49.22 -0.55
#